data_AF-A0AAV0MDS7-F1
#
_entry.id   AF-A0AAV0MDS7-F1
#
_cell.length_a   1.000
_cell.length_b   1.000
_cell.length_c   1.000
_cell.angle_alpha   90.00
_cell.angle_beta   90.00
_cell.angle_gamma   90.00
#
_symmetry.space_group_name_H-M   'P 1'
#
loop_
_entity.id
_entity.type
_entity.pdbx_description
1 polymer ?
#
loop_
_entity_poly.entity_id
_entity_poly.type
_entity_poly.pdbx_seq_one_letter_code
_entity_poly.pdbx_strand_id
1 'polypeptide(L)'
;MGKKDKMAEYSNDEDNINDNKGSYNYRMFSFFNRKFKITEPEPPADVQNLFAQYSEGHHEMTVDQFRSFLAGHQSEPNCTLEEAERLVAEVLHRRHHLTRYARNGLKLDDFFQFLLSDDLNGPINKQVHHDMCEPLSHYFIYTGHNSYLTGNQLSSDCSEVPIVRALQRGVRVIELDLWPNSSKDEVLVLHGRTLTTPVSLFKCLKSIRDYAFVRSPYPVIITLEDHLTPELQEKVAEMLVQIFGDMLYYPESDSLIQLPSPELLKYRVMISTKPPKEYLESSGIKQKGTPRDNGSEDDDDDEDGIGTSETEANCGRPSSSEQEDEDPSDCRTSGQLNSPGYKRLITIHAGKPKGALKDALQPAAEKVRRLSLSEQELEKAATTNGTDVVRFTQKNILRVYPKGTRITSSNYKPMVGWMHGAQMIAFNMQVISRSHVAEVLGYGKLLWLMHGMFKANGGCGYVKKPDLLMKKGINSEVFDPKKKLLVQKRLKVKVYLGDGWRLDFSHTHFDAYSPPDFYTKIYIVGAAADSTRKKTRIIEDNWSPVWNEEFTFPLTLPELALLRIEVREYDMSEKDDFGGQTCLPVSELRQGIRSVHLHDKKGEKLKNVKLLMGFELL
;
A
#
# COMPACT_ATOMS: atom_id res chain seq x y z
N MET A 1 -43.65 -1.06 1.59
CA MET A 1 -43.76 -0.01 0.56
C MET A 1 -42.35 0.51 0.27
N GLY A 2 -41.86 0.30 -0.95
CA GLY A 2 -40.43 0.29 -1.28
C GLY A 2 -39.69 1.63 -1.16
N LYS A 3 -38.45 1.56 -0.66
CA LYS A 3 -37.43 2.60 -0.82
C LYS A 3 -36.88 2.49 -2.24
N LYS A 4 -37.07 3.52 -3.06
CA LYS A 4 -36.46 3.63 -4.39
C LYS A 4 -34.97 3.94 -4.23
N ASP A 5 -34.17 3.10 -4.89
CA ASP A 5 -32.75 3.30 -5.14
C ASP A 5 -32.48 4.65 -5.80
N LYS A 6 -31.60 5.47 -5.22
CA LYS A 6 -30.92 6.55 -5.95
C LYS A 6 -29.65 5.95 -6.55
N MET A 7 -29.78 5.39 -7.75
CA MET A 7 -28.66 5.26 -8.68
C MET A 7 -28.19 6.68 -9.02
N ALA A 8 -26.89 6.94 -8.83
CA ALA A 8 -26.25 8.14 -9.35
C ALA A 8 -26.13 8.00 -10.86
N GLU A 9 -27.13 8.48 -11.59
CA GLU A 9 -26.95 8.89 -12.98
C GLU A 9 -26.10 10.17 -12.97
N TYR A 10 -25.02 10.16 -13.75
CA TYR A 10 -24.31 11.38 -14.11
C TYR A 10 -25.25 12.22 -14.98
N SER A 11 -26.03 13.12 -14.37
CA SER A 11 -26.75 14.16 -15.10
C SER A 11 -25.77 15.25 -15.48
N ASN A 12 -25.65 15.49 -16.79
CA ASN A 12 -25.14 16.74 -17.34
C ASN A 12 -26.18 17.83 -17.03
N ASP A 13 -26.08 18.44 -15.85
CA ASP A 13 -26.76 19.71 -15.60
C ASP A 13 -25.79 20.86 -15.98
N GLU A 14 -25.64 21.03 -17.30
CA GLU A 14 -25.33 22.34 -17.88
C GLU A 14 -26.57 23.21 -17.64
N ASP A 15 -26.49 24.12 -16.66
CA ASP A 15 -27.07 25.47 -16.70
C ASP A 15 -27.22 26.05 -15.28
N ASN A 16 -26.23 26.86 -14.86
CA ASN A 16 -26.39 28.07 -14.04
C ASN A 16 -25.03 28.69 -13.66
N ILE A 17 -24.13 28.85 -14.64
CA ILE A 17 -22.94 29.70 -14.46
C ILE A 17 -23.20 30.99 -15.22
N ASN A 18 -23.70 32.01 -14.50
CA ASN A 18 -23.76 33.36 -15.04
C ASN A 18 -22.44 34.07 -14.70
N ASP A 19 -21.74 34.47 -15.75
CA ASP A 19 -20.49 35.24 -15.74
C ASP A 19 -20.68 36.63 -15.09
N ASN A 20 -20.42 36.72 -13.78
CA ASN A 20 -19.77 37.85 -13.11
C ASN A 20 -19.83 37.64 -11.58
N LYS A 21 -18.69 37.30 -10.95
CA LYS A 21 -18.50 37.11 -9.48
C LYS A 21 -19.66 36.35 -8.81
N GLY A 22 -19.72 35.04 -9.11
CA GLY A 22 -20.79 34.14 -8.71
C GLY A 22 -21.02 34.04 -7.20
N SER A 23 -22.24 33.68 -6.85
CA SER A 23 -22.70 33.43 -5.48
C SER A 23 -23.53 32.15 -5.48
N TYR A 24 -23.38 31.31 -4.47
CA TYR A 24 -24.28 30.17 -4.27
C TYR A 24 -25.54 30.60 -3.52
N ASN A 25 -26.69 30.13 -3.98
CA ASN A 25 -27.96 30.28 -3.28
C ASN A 25 -28.33 28.93 -2.67
N TYR A 26 -28.40 28.87 -1.36
CA TYR A 26 -28.85 27.70 -0.61
C TYR A 26 -30.30 27.93 -0.19
N ARG A 27 -31.18 27.01 -0.57
CA ARG A 27 -32.63 27.14 -0.31
C ARG A 27 -32.98 26.51 1.04
N MET A 28 -33.27 27.36 2.01
CA MET A 28 -33.74 27.01 3.35
C MET A 28 -35.27 27.07 3.41
N PHE A 29 -35.92 25.91 3.39
CA PHE A 29 -37.38 25.79 3.32
C PHE A 29 -37.99 26.62 2.16
N SER A 30 -39.30 26.56 1.94
CA SER A 30 -39.89 27.01 0.66
C SER A 30 -39.66 28.49 0.30
N PHE A 31 -39.20 29.35 1.23
CA PHE A 31 -39.15 30.81 1.06
C PHE A 31 -37.88 31.55 1.57
N PHE A 32 -36.89 30.89 2.18
CA PHE A 32 -35.66 31.58 2.61
C PHE A 32 -34.45 31.12 1.79
N ASN A 33 -33.76 32.05 1.14
CA ASN A 33 -32.52 31.75 0.41
C ASN A 33 -31.34 32.38 1.15
N ARG A 34 -30.33 31.59 1.52
CA ARG A 34 -29.03 32.10 1.98
C ARG A 34 -28.12 32.24 0.78
N LYS A 35 -27.52 33.42 0.61
CA LYS A 35 -26.61 33.73 -0.49
C LYS A 35 -25.19 33.84 0.03
N PHE A 36 -24.29 33.00 -0.47
CA PHE A 36 -22.88 33.01 -0.11
C PHE A 36 -22.03 33.42 -1.31
N LYS A 37 -21.06 34.30 -1.08
CA LYS A 37 -20.16 34.77 -2.14
C LYS A 37 -19.11 33.70 -2.42
N ILE A 38 -18.88 33.40 -3.69
CA ILE A 38 -17.75 32.57 -4.09
C ILE A 38 -16.49 33.42 -3.91
N THR A 39 -15.59 32.97 -3.06
CA THR A 39 -14.29 33.61 -2.82
C THR A 39 -13.23 32.73 -3.43
N GLU A 40 -12.43 33.26 -4.35
CA GLU A 40 -11.25 32.54 -4.82
C GLU A 40 -10.19 32.54 -3.72
N PRO A 41 -9.38 31.47 -3.61
CA PRO A 41 -8.32 31.43 -2.62
C PRO A 41 -7.32 32.56 -2.91
N GLU A 42 -7.12 33.43 -1.91
CA GLU A 42 -6.07 34.44 -1.95
C GLU A 42 -4.79 33.87 -1.33
N PRO A 43 -3.59 34.33 -1.76
CA PRO A 43 -2.33 33.91 -1.16
C PRO A 43 -2.34 34.25 0.35
N PRO A 44 -2.04 33.31 1.26
CA PRO A 44 -1.90 33.60 2.69
C PRO A 44 -0.87 34.69 2.96
N ALA A 45 -1.03 35.46 4.04
CA ALA A 45 -0.10 36.55 4.39
C ALA A 45 1.37 36.11 4.40
N ASP A 46 1.66 34.91 4.89
CA ASP A 46 3.02 34.36 4.91
C ASP A 46 3.58 34.13 3.50
N VAL A 47 2.73 33.73 2.55
CA VAL A 47 3.10 33.58 1.13
C VAL A 47 3.32 34.95 0.49
N GLN A 48 2.49 35.94 0.82
CA GLN A 48 2.67 37.32 0.34
C GLN A 48 3.98 37.92 0.83
N ASN A 49 4.28 37.76 2.12
CA ASN A 49 5.52 38.21 2.74
C ASN A 49 6.74 37.51 2.11
N LEU A 50 6.63 36.21 1.85
CA LEU A 50 7.67 35.43 1.19
C LEU A 50 7.92 35.91 -0.24
N PHE A 51 6.86 36.17 -1.01
CA PHE A 51 6.98 36.76 -2.33
C PHE A 51 7.67 38.13 -2.26
N ALA A 52 7.24 39.01 -1.37
CA ALA A 52 7.84 40.33 -1.18
C ALA A 52 9.33 40.25 -0.78
N GLN A 53 9.69 39.29 0.06
CA GLN A 53 11.07 39.05 0.47
C GLN A 53 11.96 38.68 -0.73
N TYR A 54 11.55 37.70 -1.53
CA TYR A 54 12.37 37.21 -2.66
C TYR A 54 12.30 38.11 -3.90
N SER A 55 11.25 38.93 -4.04
CA SER A 55 11.15 39.97 -5.08
C SER A 55 11.76 41.31 -4.65
N GLU A 56 12.32 41.40 -3.44
CA GLU A 56 12.87 42.65 -2.89
C GLU A 56 11.85 43.80 -2.85
N GLY A 57 10.58 43.47 -2.64
CA GLY A 57 9.45 44.39 -2.62
C GLY A 57 8.93 44.81 -4.00
N HIS A 58 9.50 44.30 -5.09
CA HIS A 58 9.02 44.57 -6.44
C HIS A 58 7.72 43.81 -6.75
N HIS A 59 6.96 44.31 -7.74
CA HIS A 59 5.69 43.70 -8.16
C HIS A 59 5.87 42.39 -8.96
N GLU A 60 7.09 42.09 -9.39
CA GLU A 60 7.42 40.93 -10.21
C GLU A 60 8.73 40.31 -9.70
N MET A 61 8.73 38.99 -9.55
CA MET A 61 9.88 38.18 -9.19
C MET A 61 10.58 37.70 -10.45
N THR A 62 11.84 38.07 -10.64
CA THR A 62 12.66 37.62 -11.78
C THR A 62 12.98 36.13 -11.69
N VAL A 63 13.45 35.53 -12.79
CA VAL A 63 13.86 34.10 -12.79
C VAL A 63 14.97 33.83 -11.77
N ASP A 64 15.99 34.70 -11.67
CA ASP A 64 17.08 34.51 -10.70
C ASP A 64 16.60 34.59 -9.25
N GLN A 65 15.65 35.49 -8.96
CA GLN A 65 15.00 35.58 -7.65
C GLN A 65 14.14 34.35 -7.37
N PHE A 66 13.40 33.85 -8.36
CA PHE A 66 12.63 32.61 -8.24
C PHE A 66 13.54 31.39 -8.01
N ARG A 67 14.67 31.30 -8.72
CA ARG A 67 15.70 30.28 -8.46
C ARG A 67 16.25 30.39 -7.03
N SER A 68 16.47 31.61 -6.55
CA SER A 68 16.91 31.86 -5.18
C SER A 68 15.86 31.43 -4.15
N PHE A 69 14.57 31.60 -4.45
CA PHE A 69 13.46 31.06 -3.66
C PHE A 69 13.46 29.52 -3.63
N LEU A 70 13.64 28.89 -4.80
CA LEU A 70 13.72 27.43 -4.89
C LEU A 70 14.91 26.90 -4.05
N ALA A 71 16.07 27.52 -4.17
CA ALA A 71 17.25 27.13 -3.41
C ALA A 71 17.09 27.37 -1.89
N GLY A 72 16.64 28.56 -1.50
CA GLY A 72 16.61 29.00 -0.10
C GLY A 72 15.42 28.48 0.69
N HIS A 73 14.20 28.62 0.17
CA HIS A 73 12.97 28.26 0.90
C HIS A 73 12.47 26.85 0.57
N GLN A 74 12.57 26.43 -0.70
CA GLN A 74 12.15 25.08 -1.10
C GLN A 74 13.22 24.00 -0.85
N SER A 75 14.41 24.41 -0.38
CA SER A 75 15.58 23.54 -0.19
C SER A 75 15.97 22.78 -1.46
N GLU A 76 15.95 23.46 -2.61
CA GLU A 76 16.34 22.94 -3.93
C GLU A 76 17.59 23.65 -4.47
N PRO A 77 18.76 23.51 -3.82
CA PRO A 77 19.96 24.27 -4.16
C PRO A 77 20.53 23.91 -5.54
N ASN A 78 20.19 22.72 -6.07
CA ASN A 78 20.67 22.22 -7.35
C ASN A 78 19.81 22.68 -8.54
N CYS A 79 18.78 23.51 -8.31
CA CYS A 79 17.96 24.03 -9.40
C CYS A 79 18.79 24.95 -10.31
N THR A 80 18.90 24.56 -11.59
CA THR A 80 19.63 25.32 -12.60
C THR A 80 18.84 26.53 -13.08
N LEU A 81 19.50 27.48 -13.75
CA LEU A 81 18.81 28.63 -14.36
C LEU A 81 17.78 28.16 -15.41
N GLU A 82 18.18 27.24 -16.29
CA GLU A 82 17.33 26.70 -17.35
C GLU A 82 16.07 26.01 -16.79
N GLU A 83 16.20 25.28 -15.68
CA GLU A 83 15.04 24.68 -15.01
C GLU A 83 14.11 25.73 -14.42
N ALA A 84 14.65 26.76 -13.78
CA ALA A 84 13.86 27.87 -13.25
C ALA A 84 13.12 28.62 -14.38
N GLU A 85 13.81 28.93 -15.48
CA GLU A 85 13.21 29.55 -16.68
C GLU A 85 12.07 28.69 -17.23
N ARG A 86 12.28 27.37 -17.34
CA ARG A 86 11.25 26.43 -17.81
C ARG A 86 10.04 26.42 -16.88
N LEU A 87 10.23 26.44 -15.56
CA LEU A 87 9.14 26.48 -14.59
C LEU A 87 8.35 27.79 -14.68
N VAL A 88 9.04 28.94 -14.76
CA VAL A 88 8.39 30.25 -14.94
C VAL A 88 7.59 30.26 -16.24
N ALA A 89 8.18 29.80 -17.35
CA ALA A 89 7.52 29.74 -18.64
C ALA A 89 6.26 28.85 -18.61
N GLU A 90 6.32 27.69 -17.98
CA GLU A 90 5.19 26.76 -17.84
C GLU A 90 4.03 27.39 -17.06
N VAL A 91 4.33 28.08 -15.95
CA VAL A 91 3.34 28.79 -15.13
C VAL A 91 2.67 29.91 -15.94
N LEU A 92 3.46 30.72 -16.63
CA LEU A 92 2.95 31.81 -17.46
C LEU A 92 2.13 31.29 -18.64
N HIS A 93 2.54 30.18 -19.26
CA HIS A 93 1.82 29.57 -20.38
C HIS A 93 0.42 29.10 -19.98
N ARG A 94 0.26 28.52 -18.79
CA ARG A 94 -1.03 28.03 -18.29
C ARG A 94 -2.01 29.17 -17.97
N ARG A 95 -1.52 30.33 -17.50
CA ARG A 95 -2.36 31.48 -17.13
C ARG A 95 -2.63 32.43 -18.29
N HIS A 96 -1.67 32.64 -19.17
CA HIS A 96 -1.68 33.73 -20.14
C HIS A 96 -1.59 33.18 -21.56
N HIS A 97 -2.71 32.69 -22.10
CA HIS A 97 -2.81 32.10 -23.44
C HIS A 97 -2.31 33.02 -24.58
N LEU A 98 -2.21 34.34 -24.36
CA LEU A 98 -1.94 35.36 -25.40
C LEU A 98 -0.61 36.12 -25.23
N THR A 99 0.08 36.03 -24.09
CA THR A 99 1.24 36.89 -23.77
C THR A 99 2.56 36.12 -23.90
N ARG A 100 2.84 35.60 -25.09
CA ARG A 100 3.98 34.70 -25.35
C ARG A 100 5.36 35.37 -25.41
N TYR A 101 5.46 36.70 -25.45
CA TYR A 101 6.66 37.37 -25.99
C TYR A 101 7.27 38.52 -25.16
N ALA A 102 6.90 38.73 -23.88
CA ALA A 102 7.48 39.87 -23.14
C ALA A 102 7.66 39.73 -21.61
N ARG A 103 7.24 38.63 -20.97
CA ARG A 103 7.35 38.48 -19.51
C ARG A 103 8.31 37.37 -19.13
N ASN A 104 9.29 37.73 -18.32
CA ASN A 104 10.32 36.83 -17.80
C ASN A 104 10.26 36.69 -16.27
N GLY A 105 9.20 37.17 -15.62
CA GLY A 105 9.03 37.08 -14.17
C GLY A 105 7.62 36.69 -13.75
N LEU A 106 7.48 36.37 -12.46
CA LEU A 106 6.24 35.95 -11.82
C LEU A 106 5.68 37.08 -10.98
N LYS A 107 4.40 37.42 -11.19
CA LYS A 107 3.65 38.24 -10.20
C LYS A 107 3.21 37.36 -9.03
N LEU A 108 2.71 37.98 -7.96
CA LEU A 108 2.21 37.26 -6.78
C LEU A 108 1.20 36.15 -7.14
N ASP A 109 0.25 36.44 -8.02
CA ASP A 109 -0.76 35.45 -8.45
C ASP A 109 -0.14 34.31 -9.27
N ASP A 110 0.85 34.60 -10.12
CA ASP A 110 1.55 33.58 -10.91
C ASP A 110 2.39 32.69 -9.97
N PHE A 111 3.08 33.28 -9.00
CA PHE A 111 3.82 32.56 -7.96
C PHE A 111 2.91 31.69 -7.08
N PHE A 112 1.75 32.21 -6.67
CA PHE A 112 0.80 31.43 -5.89
C PHE A 112 0.22 30.25 -6.70
N GLN A 113 -0.03 30.45 -8.00
CA GLN A 113 -0.45 29.37 -8.89
C GLN A 113 0.64 28.30 -9.04
N PHE A 114 1.92 28.69 -9.14
CA PHE A 114 3.03 27.74 -9.09
C PHE A 114 2.97 26.91 -7.79
N LEU A 115 2.80 27.57 -6.64
CA LEU A 115 2.77 26.89 -5.34
C LEU A 115 1.63 25.86 -5.24
N LEU A 116 0.48 26.13 -5.87
CA LEU A 116 -0.68 25.24 -5.91
C LEU A 116 -0.60 24.13 -6.98
N SER A 117 0.38 24.17 -7.89
CA SER A 117 0.54 23.18 -8.96
C SER A 117 1.25 21.92 -8.43
N ASP A 118 0.62 20.75 -8.39
CA ASP A 118 1.23 19.54 -7.83
C ASP A 118 2.17 18.80 -8.78
N ASP A 119 1.99 19.02 -10.08
CA ASP A 119 2.87 18.47 -11.06
C ASP A 119 4.24 19.16 -11.05
N LEU A 120 4.25 20.48 -10.80
CA LEU A 120 5.45 21.32 -10.68
C LEU A 120 6.00 21.38 -9.24
N ASN A 121 5.13 21.54 -8.25
CA ASN A 121 5.46 21.79 -6.84
C ASN A 121 4.84 20.74 -5.89
N GLY A 122 4.77 19.49 -6.34
CA GLY A 122 4.28 18.36 -5.53
C GLY A 122 5.20 18.02 -4.34
N PRO A 123 4.70 17.23 -3.36
CA PRO A 123 5.35 17.10 -2.06
C PRO A 123 6.44 16.02 -2.01
N ILE A 124 6.56 15.19 -3.06
CA ILE A 124 7.51 14.08 -3.12
C ILE A 124 8.16 13.99 -4.51
N ASN A 125 9.34 13.37 -4.58
CA ASN A 125 10.03 13.11 -5.84
C ASN A 125 9.36 11.98 -6.64
N LYS A 126 9.28 12.16 -7.96
CA LYS A 126 8.66 11.17 -8.88
C LYS A 126 9.68 10.21 -9.49
N GLN A 127 10.97 10.45 -9.32
CA GLN A 127 12.04 9.63 -9.88
C GLN A 127 12.50 8.58 -8.87
N VAL A 128 13.00 7.46 -9.40
CA VAL A 128 13.67 6.42 -8.61
C VAL A 128 15.05 6.95 -8.23
N HIS A 129 15.38 6.92 -6.94
CA HIS A 129 16.64 7.48 -6.43
C HIS A 129 17.36 6.58 -5.41
N HIS A 130 16.67 5.58 -4.86
CA HIS A 130 17.35 4.57 -4.06
C HIS A 130 18.33 3.78 -4.93
N ASP A 131 19.41 3.32 -4.30
CA ASP A 131 20.27 2.31 -4.91
C ASP A 131 19.46 1.02 -5.12
N MET A 132 19.37 0.59 -6.37
CA MET A 132 18.60 -0.57 -6.84
C MET A 132 19.47 -1.82 -7.11
N CYS A 133 20.76 -1.76 -6.77
CA CYS A 133 21.73 -2.81 -7.03
C CYS A 133 21.92 -3.79 -5.86
N GLU A 134 21.26 -3.57 -4.73
CA GLU A 134 21.29 -4.48 -3.58
C GLU A 134 20.37 -5.70 -3.81
N PRO A 135 20.54 -6.80 -3.06
CA PRO A 135 19.66 -7.97 -3.14
C PRO A 135 18.18 -7.65 -2.89
N LEU A 136 17.25 -8.39 -3.51
CA LEU A 136 15.81 -8.23 -3.26
C LEU A 136 15.40 -8.26 -1.78
N SER A 137 16.13 -8.99 -0.92
CA SER A 137 15.87 -9.01 0.53
C SER A 137 16.06 -7.66 1.21
N HIS A 138 16.75 -6.70 0.57
CA HIS A 138 17.01 -5.35 1.08
C HIS A 138 15.91 -4.35 0.75
N TYR A 139 14.81 -4.77 0.11
CA TYR A 139 13.71 -3.89 -0.27
C TYR A 139 12.39 -4.38 0.33
N PHE A 140 11.57 -3.44 0.79
CA PHE A 140 10.13 -3.66 0.89
C PHE A 140 9.56 -3.71 -0.52
N ILE A 141 8.65 -4.67 -0.75
CA ILE A 141 8.11 -4.97 -2.08
C ILE A 141 6.59 -4.83 -2.03
N TYR A 142 6.04 -4.06 -2.96
CA TYR A 142 4.62 -3.79 -2.98
C TYR A 142 3.84 -5.07 -3.34
N THR A 143 3.12 -5.65 -2.38
CA THR A 143 2.63 -7.03 -2.45
C THR A 143 1.11 -7.12 -2.34
N GLY A 144 0.45 -7.73 -3.34
CA GLY A 144 -0.96 -8.09 -3.31
C GLY A 144 -1.21 -9.46 -2.67
N HIS A 145 -2.38 -9.62 -2.04
CA HIS A 145 -2.92 -10.88 -1.52
C HIS A 145 -4.14 -11.29 -2.35
N ASN A 146 -4.25 -12.57 -2.70
CA ASN A 146 -5.36 -13.13 -3.51
C ASN A 146 -5.78 -12.19 -4.65
N SER A 147 -4.80 -11.85 -5.49
CA SER A 147 -4.87 -10.69 -6.40
C SER A 147 -5.93 -10.83 -7.49
N TYR A 148 -6.50 -12.02 -7.66
CA TYR A 148 -7.57 -12.34 -8.60
C TYR A 148 -8.97 -12.06 -8.04
N LEU A 149 -9.15 -11.87 -6.74
CA LEU A 149 -10.47 -11.64 -6.14
C LEU A 149 -11.02 -10.26 -6.47
N THR A 150 -12.29 -10.20 -6.85
CA THR A 150 -13.00 -8.94 -7.11
C THR A 150 -13.67 -8.34 -5.87
N GLY A 151 -13.77 -9.12 -4.78
CA GLY A 151 -14.41 -8.69 -3.54
C GLY A 151 -14.00 -9.54 -2.33
N ASN A 152 -15.00 -10.13 -1.65
CA ASN A 152 -14.82 -10.92 -0.44
C ASN A 152 -14.16 -12.30 -0.70
N GLN A 153 -13.66 -12.94 0.36
CA GLN A 153 -12.91 -14.20 0.26
C GLN A 153 -13.80 -15.44 0.08
N LEU A 154 -15.13 -15.36 0.25
CA LEU A 154 -16.00 -16.54 0.30
C LEU A 154 -16.83 -16.77 -0.97
N SER A 155 -17.27 -15.70 -1.63
CA SER A 155 -18.28 -15.79 -2.68
C SER A 155 -18.16 -14.74 -3.77
N SER A 156 -17.08 -13.96 -3.79
CA SER A 156 -16.85 -13.01 -4.89
C SER A 156 -16.30 -13.69 -6.13
N ASP A 157 -16.46 -13.05 -7.28
CA ASP A 157 -15.91 -13.55 -8.54
C ASP A 157 -14.39 -13.38 -8.58
N CYS A 158 -13.71 -14.26 -9.30
CA CYS A 158 -12.31 -14.12 -9.66
C CYS A 158 -12.17 -13.52 -11.06
N SER A 159 -11.18 -12.64 -11.25
CA SER A 159 -10.88 -12.02 -12.55
C SER A 159 -9.42 -11.55 -12.60
N GLU A 160 -8.93 -11.36 -13.82
CA GLU A 160 -7.68 -10.67 -14.12
C GLU A 160 -7.74 -9.15 -13.88
N VAL A 161 -8.94 -8.54 -13.82
CA VAL A 161 -9.09 -7.09 -13.71
C VAL A 161 -8.44 -6.50 -12.45
N PRO A 162 -8.61 -7.08 -11.24
CA PRO A 162 -7.91 -6.60 -10.06
C PRO A 162 -6.38 -6.75 -10.16
N ILE A 163 -5.88 -7.77 -10.86
CA ILE A 163 -4.44 -7.95 -11.15
C ILE A 163 -3.94 -6.78 -12.01
N VAL A 164 -4.65 -6.44 -13.09
CA VAL A 164 -4.30 -5.30 -13.97
C VAL A 164 -4.26 -4.00 -13.17
N ARG A 165 -5.28 -3.73 -12.34
CA ARG A 165 -5.31 -2.52 -11.49
C ARG A 165 -4.15 -2.48 -10.49
N ALA A 166 -3.82 -3.62 -9.88
CA ALA A 166 -2.69 -3.73 -8.96
C ALA A 166 -1.36 -3.38 -9.66
N LEU A 167 -1.12 -3.93 -10.85
CA LEU A 167 0.09 -3.65 -11.64
C LEU A 167 0.18 -2.19 -12.07
N GLN A 168 -0.93 -1.58 -12.52
CA GLN A 168 -1.01 -0.15 -12.86
C GLN A 168 -0.72 0.77 -11.66
N ARG A 169 -1.09 0.33 -10.44
CA ARG A 169 -0.74 1.00 -9.18
C ARG A 169 0.70 0.77 -8.72
N GLY A 170 1.45 -0.10 -9.39
CA GLY A 170 2.85 -0.39 -9.09
C GLY A 170 3.08 -1.59 -8.17
N VAL A 171 2.05 -2.39 -7.86
CA VAL A 171 2.22 -3.67 -7.13
C VAL A 171 3.17 -4.57 -7.91
N ARG A 172 4.13 -5.19 -7.23
CA ARG A 172 5.21 -6.01 -7.80
C ARG A 172 5.11 -7.49 -7.45
N VAL A 173 4.27 -7.86 -6.47
CA VAL A 173 4.00 -9.27 -6.15
C VAL A 173 2.52 -9.57 -6.35
N ILE A 174 2.22 -10.53 -7.23
CA ILE A 174 0.88 -10.98 -7.58
C ILE A 174 0.71 -12.42 -7.12
N GLU A 175 -0.37 -12.68 -6.39
CA GLU A 175 -0.71 -14.02 -5.89
C GLU A 175 -1.78 -14.69 -6.74
N LEU A 176 -1.56 -15.97 -7.07
CA LEU A 176 -2.48 -16.83 -7.81
C LEU A 176 -2.59 -18.19 -7.10
N ASP A 177 -3.81 -18.59 -6.78
CA ASP A 177 -4.12 -19.89 -6.18
C ASP A 177 -4.55 -20.85 -7.28
N LEU A 178 -3.74 -21.87 -7.52
CA LEU A 178 -3.91 -22.79 -8.65
C LEU A 178 -4.63 -24.06 -8.20
N TRP A 179 -5.75 -24.35 -8.84
CA TRP A 179 -6.55 -25.54 -8.58
C TRP A 179 -6.89 -26.27 -9.88
N PRO A 180 -6.98 -27.61 -9.86
CA PRO A 180 -7.52 -28.36 -10.98
C PRO A 180 -9.01 -28.04 -11.16
N ASN A 181 -9.49 -28.04 -12.40
CA ASN A 181 -10.92 -28.12 -12.67
C ASN A 181 -11.49 -29.49 -12.26
N SER A 182 -12.81 -29.67 -12.32
CA SER A 182 -13.47 -30.92 -11.93
C SER A 182 -12.98 -32.15 -12.71
N SER A 183 -12.57 -31.97 -13.96
CA SER A 183 -12.03 -33.03 -14.83
C SER A 183 -10.53 -33.29 -14.65
N LYS A 184 -9.84 -32.49 -13.83
CA LYS A 184 -8.38 -32.53 -13.58
C LYS A 184 -7.51 -32.40 -14.84
N ASP A 185 -7.98 -31.72 -15.88
CA ASP A 185 -7.27 -31.52 -17.15
C ASP A 185 -6.93 -30.04 -17.42
N GLU A 186 -7.53 -29.10 -16.68
CA GLU A 186 -7.25 -27.66 -16.77
C GLU A 186 -6.94 -27.03 -15.42
N VAL A 187 -6.26 -25.88 -15.47
CA VAL A 187 -5.86 -25.10 -14.29
C VAL A 187 -6.70 -23.83 -14.18
N LEU A 188 -7.37 -23.72 -13.04
CA LEU A 188 -8.18 -22.58 -12.65
C LEU A 188 -7.49 -21.79 -11.54
N VAL A 189 -7.84 -20.50 -11.47
CA VAL A 189 -7.48 -19.61 -10.37
C VAL A 189 -8.73 -19.28 -9.59
N LEU A 190 -8.76 -19.66 -8.31
CA LEU A 190 -9.84 -19.40 -7.37
C LEU A 190 -9.37 -19.55 -5.93
N HIS A 191 -10.16 -19.03 -4.98
CA HIS A 191 -9.93 -19.33 -3.57
C HIS A 191 -10.54 -20.68 -3.24
N GLY A 192 -9.69 -21.68 -2.95
CA GLY A 192 -10.10 -23.06 -2.76
C GLY A 192 -11.11 -23.24 -1.63
N ARG A 193 -11.98 -24.26 -1.75
CA ARG A 193 -13.01 -24.60 -0.76
C ARG A 193 -13.99 -23.45 -0.43
N THR A 194 -14.16 -22.51 -1.36
CA THR A 194 -15.13 -21.42 -1.26
C THR A 194 -16.09 -21.39 -2.45
N LEU A 195 -17.07 -20.49 -2.43
CA LEU A 195 -18.04 -20.27 -3.50
C LEU A 195 -17.57 -19.20 -4.50
N THR A 196 -16.26 -18.94 -4.58
CA THR A 196 -15.72 -17.96 -5.52
C THR A 196 -15.76 -18.49 -6.95
N THR A 197 -16.22 -17.68 -7.89
CA THR A 197 -16.28 -18.07 -9.31
C THR A 197 -14.88 -18.07 -9.91
N PRO A 198 -14.38 -19.16 -10.52
CA PRO A 198 -13.00 -19.26 -10.99
C PRO A 198 -12.71 -18.42 -12.23
N VAL A 199 -11.43 -18.12 -12.47
CA VAL A 199 -10.91 -17.54 -13.72
C VAL A 199 -9.79 -18.42 -14.28
N SER A 200 -9.62 -18.47 -15.61
CA SER A 200 -8.55 -19.28 -16.20
C SER A 200 -7.16 -18.72 -15.91
N LEU A 201 -6.20 -19.61 -15.63
CA LEU A 201 -4.81 -19.22 -15.40
C LEU A 201 -4.21 -18.46 -16.58
N PHE A 202 -4.49 -18.91 -17.81
CA PHE A 202 -4.01 -18.26 -19.03
C PHE A 202 -4.39 -16.77 -19.08
N LYS A 203 -5.63 -16.42 -18.71
CA LYS A 203 -6.11 -15.04 -18.72
C LYS A 203 -5.37 -14.17 -17.71
N CYS A 204 -5.11 -14.71 -16.51
CA CYS A 204 -4.31 -14.05 -15.48
C CYS A 204 -2.87 -13.83 -15.94
N LEU A 205 -2.19 -14.88 -16.42
CA LEU A 205 -0.80 -14.79 -16.88
C LEU A 205 -0.62 -13.84 -18.06
N LYS A 206 -1.53 -13.88 -19.04
CA LYS A 206 -1.53 -12.95 -20.17
C LYS A 206 -1.66 -11.50 -19.70
N SER A 207 -2.56 -11.24 -18.74
CA SER A 207 -2.71 -9.90 -18.16
C SER A 207 -1.47 -9.47 -17.37
N ILE A 208 -0.82 -10.39 -16.65
CA ILE A 208 0.45 -10.08 -15.99
C ILE A 208 1.50 -9.72 -17.03
N ARG A 209 1.64 -10.48 -18.12
CA ARG A 209 2.59 -10.19 -19.19
C ARG A 209 2.38 -8.79 -19.79
N ASP A 210 1.13 -8.47 -20.12
CA ASP A 210 0.79 -7.22 -20.82
C ASP A 210 0.95 -5.99 -19.91
N TYR A 211 0.79 -6.14 -18.59
CA TYR A 211 0.78 -5.03 -17.64
C TYR A 211 1.95 -5.02 -16.64
N ALA A 212 2.83 -6.03 -16.62
CA ALA A 212 3.88 -6.17 -15.61
C ALA A 212 4.70 -4.90 -15.44
N PHE A 213 5.07 -4.24 -16.54
CA PHE A 213 6.04 -3.15 -16.54
C PHE A 213 5.48 -1.78 -16.94
N VAL A 214 4.14 -1.61 -16.96
CA VAL A 214 3.51 -0.33 -17.35
C VAL A 214 3.81 0.80 -16.37
N ARG A 215 3.96 0.46 -15.07
CA ARG A 215 4.22 1.44 -14.00
C ARG A 215 5.69 1.51 -13.60
N SER A 216 6.43 0.41 -13.72
CA SER A 216 7.77 0.26 -13.18
C SER A 216 8.55 -0.75 -14.01
N PRO A 217 9.85 -0.50 -14.31
CA PRO A 217 10.69 -1.46 -15.03
C PRO A 217 11.19 -2.59 -14.13
N TYR A 218 11.04 -2.48 -12.81
CA TYR A 218 11.56 -3.46 -11.85
C TYR A 218 10.72 -4.75 -11.83
N PRO A 219 11.32 -5.88 -11.39
CA PRO A 219 10.73 -7.20 -11.57
C PRO A 219 9.33 -7.35 -10.98
N VAL A 220 8.59 -8.33 -11.54
CA VAL A 220 7.33 -8.81 -10.97
C VAL A 220 7.52 -10.23 -10.45
N ILE A 221 7.02 -10.50 -9.24
CA ILE A 221 7.05 -11.82 -8.61
C ILE A 221 5.63 -12.39 -8.64
N ILE A 222 5.47 -13.58 -9.21
CA ILE A 222 4.21 -14.32 -9.14
C ILE A 222 4.36 -15.37 -8.03
N THR A 223 3.54 -15.25 -7.00
CA THR A 223 3.49 -16.25 -5.93
C THR A 223 2.37 -17.24 -6.24
N LEU A 224 2.72 -18.51 -6.44
CA LEU A 224 1.75 -19.56 -6.75
C LEU A 224 1.44 -20.35 -5.48
N GLU A 225 0.16 -20.41 -5.11
CA GLU A 225 -0.33 -21.41 -4.18
C GLU A 225 -0.79 -22.64 -4.97
N ASP A 226 0.02 -23.68 -4.95
CA ASP A 226 -0.10 -24.82 -5.87
C ASP A 226 -0.82 -26.01 -5.22
N HIS A 227 -2.00 -26.34 -5.77
CA HIS A 227 -2.82 -27.51 -5.42
C HIS A 227 -2.95 -28.50 -6.59
N LEU A 228 -2.01 -28.47 -7.54
CA LEU A 228 -2.07 -29.21 -8.80
C LEU A 228 -1.43 -30.61 -8.71
N THR A 229 -1.78 -31.47 -9.67
CA THR A 229 -1.06 -32.72 -9.91
C THR A 229 0.24 -32.47 -10.70
N PRO A 230 1.22 -33.39 -10.67
CA PRO A 230 2.46 -33.25 -11.45
C PRO A 230 2.26 -33.00 -12.95
N GLU A 231 1.24 -33.61 -13.55
CA GLU A 231 0.92 -33.43 -14.97
C GLU A 231 0.44 -32.00 -15.26
N LEU A 232 -0.40 -31.46 -14.36
CA LEU A 232 -0.85 -30.07 -14.45
C LEU A 232 0.27 -29.07 -14.12
N GLN A 233 1.19 -29.42 -13.22
CA GLN A 233 2.39 -28.61 -12.95
C GLN A 233 3.25 -28.44 -14.20
N GLU A 234 3.45 -29.51 -14.98
CA GLU A 234 4.18 -29.42 -16.25
C GLU A 234 3.44 -28.53 -17.25
N LYS A 235 2.10 -28.66 -17.34
CA LYS A 235 1.27 -27.77 -18.18
C LYS A 235 1.38 -26.30 -17.75
N VAL A 236 1.49 -26.02 -16.45
CA VAL A 236 1.77 -24.65 -15.96
C VAL A 236 3.17 -24.21 -16.35
N ALA A 237 4.18 -25.07 -16.25
CA ALA A 237 5.54 -24.75 -16.65
C ALA A 237 5.62 -24.37 -18.13
N GLU A 238 5.01 -25.17 -19.01
CA GLU A 238 4.89 -24.89 -20.44
C GLU A 238 4.18 -23.54 -20.69
N MET A 239 3.07 -23.30 -19.99
CA MET A 239 2.30 -22.05 -20.12
C MET A 239 3.12 -20.82 -19.67
N LEU A 240 3.88 -20.92 -18.58
CA LEU A 240 4.75 -19.85 -18.10
C LEU A 240 5.83 -19.51 -19.12
N VAL A 241 6.51 -20.54 -19.67
CA VAL A 241 7.55 -20.36 -20.70
C VAL A 241 6.94 -19.76 -21.97
N GLN A 242 5.78 -20.26 -22.42
CA GLN A 242 5.13 -19.78 -23.63
C GLN A 242 4.65 -18.32 -23.51
N ILE A 243 4.06 -17.95 -22.37
CA ILE A 243 3.48 -16.62 -22.18
C ILE A 243 4.57 -15.58 -21.94
N PHE A 244 5.51 -15.85 -21.04
CA PHE A 244 6.50 -14.88 -20.63
C PHE A 244 7.75 -14.89 -21.52
N GLY A 245 8.10 -16.02 -22.13
CA GLY A 245 9.30 -16.14 -22.97
C GLY A 245 10.53 -15.59 -22.25
N ASP A 246 11.21 -14.65 -22.90
CA ASP A 246 12.39 -13.98 -22.34
C ASP A 246 12.10 -13.14 -21.09
N MET A 247 10.85 -12.78 -20.80
CA MET A 247 10.52 -12.09 -19.54
C MET A 247 10.70 -13.01 -18.34
N LEU A 248 10.59 -14.34 -18.50
CA LEU A 248 10.69 -15.27 -17.38
C LEU A 248 12.14 -15.41 -16.92
N TYR A 249 12.39 -15.16 -15.64
CA TYR A 249 13.67 -15.40 -15.00
C TYR A 249 13.58 -16.62 -14.09
N TYR A 250 14.56 -17.50 -14.20
CA TYR A 250 14.78 -18.63 -13.30
C TYR A 250 16.29 -18.91 -13.20
N PRO A 251 16.79 -19.33 -12.03
CA PRO A 251 18.22 -19.51 -11.82
C PRO A 251 18.76 -20.74 -12.58
N GLU A 252 20.03 -20.69 -12.97
CA GLU A 252 20.71 -21.83 -13.60
C GLU A 252 21.03 -22.96 -12.60
N SER A 253 21.02 -22.65 -11.30
CA SER A 253 21.28 -23.57 -10.20
C SER A 253 20.07 -23.66 -9.27
N ASP A 254 19.85 -24.84 -8.71
CA ASP A 254 18.76 -25.16 -7.76
C ASP A 254 18.83 -24.35 -6.45
N SER A 255 19.91 -23.61 -6.20
CA SER A 255 20.01 -22.78 -5.00
C SER A 255 20.79 -21.50 -5.20
N LEU A 256 20.15 -20.41 -4.76
CA LEU A 256 20.75 -19.09 -4.69
C LEU A 256 21.36 -18.86 -3.28
N ILE A 257 22.62 -18.42 -3.25
CA ILE A 257 23.30 -17.98 -2.02
C ILE A 257 22.79 -16.58 -1.60
N GLN A 258 22.41 -15.77 -2.59
CA GLN A 258 21.90 -14.41 -2.45
C GLN A 258 20.87 -14.15 -3.55
N LEU A 259 19.86 -13.35 -3.23
CA LEU A 259 18.87 -12.94 -4.23
C LEU A 259 19.47 -11.90 -5.18
N PRO A 260 19.19 -11.97 -6.49
CA PRO A 260 19.56 -10.92 -7.44
C PRO A 260 18.94 -9.57 -7.06
N SER A 261 19.48 -8.49 -7.62
CA SER A 261 19.00 -7.13 -7.36
C SER A 261 17.81 -6.75 -8.24
N PRO A 262 16.96 -5.79 -7.82
CA PRO A 262 15.94 -5.22 -8.69
C PRO A 262 16.50 -4.71 -10.02
N GLU A 263 17.69 -4.09 -10.00
CA GLU A 263 18.34 -3.55 -11.20
C GLU A 263 18.69 -4.64 -12.22
N LEU A 264 19.30 -5.74 -11.77
CA LEU A 264 19.66 -6.88 -12.63
C LEU A 264 18.43 -7.55 -13.26
N LEU A 265 17.30 -7.47 -12.57
CA LEU A 265 16.05 -8.14 -12.94
C LEU A 265 15.03 -7.21 -13.61
N LYS A 266 15.47 -6.05 -14.12
CA LYS A 266 14.59 -5.18 -14.90
C LYS A 266 13.92 -5.96 -16.03
N TYR A 267 12.62 -5.75 -16.17
CA TYR A 267 11.73 -6.40 -17.14
C TYR A 267 11.64 -7.93 -17.02
N ARG A 268 11.98 -8.49 -15.83
CA ARG A 268 11.85 -9.92 -15.55
C ARG A 268 10.66 -10.26 -14.65
N VAL A 269 10.07 -11.42 -14.89
CA VAL A 269 9.03 -12.07 -14.10
C VAL A 269 9.63 -13.29 -13.42
N MET A 270 9.40 -13.42 -12.11
CA MET A 270 9.94 -14.52 -11.29
C MET A 270 8.81 -15.33 -10.66
N ILE A 271 9.03 -16.62 -10.48
CA ILE A 271 8.06 -17.51 -9.82
C ILE A 271 8.51 -17.82 -8.39
N SER A 272 7.59 -17.71 -7.45
CA SER A 272 7.81 -18.11 -6.05
C SER A 272 6.73 -19.09 -5.60
N THR A 273 7.13 -20.32 -5.31
CA THR A 273 6.21 -21.36 -4.80
C THR A 273 6.98 -22.39 -3.97
N LYS A 274 6.25 -23.34 -3.38
CA LYS A 274 6.83 -24.48 -2.68
C LYS A 274 7.37 -25.47 -3.72
N PRO A 275 8.60 -25.98 -3.57
CA PRO A 275 9.07 -27.05 -4.44
C PRO A 275 8.17 -28.29 -4.33
N PRO A 276 8.00 -29.08 -5.42
CA PRO A 276 7.32 -30.37 -5.37
C PRO A 276 7.93 -31.29 -4.30
N LYS A 277 7.11 -32.14 -3.66
CA LYS A 277 7.58 -33.08 -2.63
C LYS A 277 8.48 -34.14 -3.28
N GLU A 278 9.78 -34.16 -2.94
CA GLU A 278 10.68 -35.25 -3.31
C GLU A 278 10.46 -36.44 -2.38
N TYR A 279 9.94 -37.56 -2.89
CA TYR A 279 10.02 -38.83 -2.19
C TYR A 279 11.37 -39.46 -2.53
N LEU A 280 12.27 -39.58 -1.54
CA LEU A 280 13.44 -40.42 -1.67
C LEU A 280 12.95 -41.87 -1.70
N GLU A 281 13.06 -42.54 -2.85
CA GLU A 281 13.03 -44.00 -2.91
C GLU A 281 14.26 -44.53 -2.15
N SER A 282 14.16 -44.63 -0.82
CA SER A 282 15.11 -45.40 -0.05
C SER A 282 14.90 -46.87 -0.42
N SER A 283 15.73 -47.36 -1.33
CA SER A 283 15.95 -48.78 -1.57
C SER A 283 16.23 -49.47 -0.24
N GLY A 284 15.26 -50.25 0.22
CA GLY A 284 15.34 -50.95 1.49
C GLY A 284 14.29 -52.04 1.54
N ILE A 285 14.56 -53.15 0.83
CA ILE A 285 13.84 -54.41 0.97
C ILE A 285 13.85 -54.77 2.46
N LYS A 286 12.73 -54.58 3.16
CA LYS A 286 12.46 -55.26 4.43
C LYS A 286 11.29 -56.20 4.24
N GLN A 287 11.62 -57.47 4.33
CA GLN A 287 10.76 -58.63 4.21
C GLN A 287 9.60 -58.57 5.23
N LYS A 288 8.46 -59.12 4.80
CA LYS A 288 7.27 -59.38 5.62
C LYS A 288 7.63 -60.20 6.87
N GLY A 289 7.16 -59.75 8.04
CA GLY A 289 7.10 -60.50 9.28
C GLY A 289 5.85 -60.09 10.08
N THR A 290 5.11 -61.09 10.55
CA THR A 290 3.77 -61.11 11.18
C THR A 290 3.62 -60.37 12.53
N PRO A 291 2.38 -60.07 12.98
CA PRO A 291 2.11 -59.20 14.13
C PRO A 291 2.14 -59.95 15.47
N ARG A 292 2.55 -59.26 16.54
CA ARG A 292 2.27 -59.66 17.92
C ARG A 292 1.97 -58.45 18.81
N ASP A 293 0.94 -58.70 19.60
CA ASP A 293 0.30 -57.93 20.66
C ASP A 293 1.17 -57.80 21.91
N ASN A 294 0.92 -56.74 22.70
CA ASN A 294 0.99 -56.63 24.16
C ASN A 294 1.26 -55.19 24.60
N GLY A 295 0.31 -54.64 25.37
CA GLY A 295 0.42 -53.36 26.07
C GLY A 295 0.99 -53.46 27.49
N SER A 296 1.05 -52.28 28.12
CA SER A 296 1.02 -51.94 29.55
C SER A 296 1.37 -50.44 29.61
N GLU A 297 0.46 -49.53 29.99
CA GLU A 297 0.16 -49.09 31.39
C GLU A 297 1.40 -48.44 32.05
N ASP A 298 1.35 -47.36 32.81
CA ASP A 298 0.40 -46.27 33.14
C ASP A 298 1.21 -45.32 34.06
N ASP A 299 0.53 -44.34 34.67
CA ASP A 299 0.90 -43.53 35.85
C ASP A 299 1.22 -42.04 35.59
N ASP A 300 0.13 -41.27 35.53
CA ASP A 300 -0.37 -40.40 36.63
C ASP A 300 0.64 -39.55 37.41
N ASP A 301 0.33 -38.24 37.49
CA ASP A 301 -0.15 -37.71 38.77
C ASP A 301 -0.75 -36.28 38.64
N ASP A 302 -1.88 -36.16 39.31
CA ASP A 302 -2.77 -35.04 39.63
C ASP A 302 -2.03 -33.88 40.38
N GLU A 303 -2.58 -32.70 40.67
CA GLU A 303 -3.76 -32.52 41.51
C GLU A 303 -4.14 -31.01 41.67
N ASP A 304 -5.46 -30.81 41.58
CA ASP A 304 -6.41 -29.92 42.27
C ASP A 304 -6.32 -28.40 42.45
N GLY A 305 -7.53 -27.82 42.39
CA GLY A 305 -7.92 -26.72 43.28
C GLY A 305 -9.21 -25.99 42.93
N ILE A 306 -10.37 -26.59 43.19
CA ILE A 306 -11.75 -26.17 42.90
C ILE A 306 -12.36 -25.16 43.90
N GLY A 307 -13.36 -24.38 43.47
CA GLY A 307 -14.48 -23.86 44.29
C GLY A 307 -15.37 -22.88 43.51
N THR A 308 -16.44 -23.32 42.79
CA THR A 308 -17.88 -23.47 43.19
C THR A 308 -18.61 -22.13 43.46
N SER A 309 -19.86 -21.84 43.04
CA SER A 309 -21.01 -22.57 42.46
C SER A 309 -21.98 -21.57 41.76
N GLU A 310 -22.50 -21.88 40.55
CA GLU A 310 -23.93 -22.15 40.20
C GLU A 310 -24.82 -20.91 39.93
N THR A 311 -25.71 -20.75 38.94
CA THR A 311 -26.29 -21.44 37.74
C THR A 311 -27.05 -20.30 36.98
N GLU A 312 -27.20 -20.18 35.65
CA GLU A 312 -27.93 -20.99 34.67
C GLU A 312 -27.61 -20.52 33.21
N ALA A 313 -27.61 -21.50 32.30
CA ALA A 313 -27.89 -21.48 30.85
C ALA A 313 -27.68 -20.19 30.02
N ASN A 314 -26.73 -20.19 29.08
CA ASN A 314 -26.99 -20.44 27.65
C ASN A 314 -25.69 -20.49 26.81
N CYS A 315 -25.73 -21.30 25.76
CA CYS A 315 -24.70 -21.72 24.82
C CYS A 315 -23.53 -20.76 24.51
N GLY A 316 -22.30 -21.24 24.73
CA GLY A 316 -21.10 -20.68 24.13
C GLY A 316 -19.84 -21.39 24.62
N ARG A 317 -19.30 -22.33 23.84
CA ARG A 317 -17.88 -22.66 23.89
C ARG A 317 -17.27 -22.70 22.48
N PRO A 318 -16.00 -22.29 22.37
CA PRO A 318 -15.35 -21.95 21.11
C PRO A 318 -14.76 -23.20 20.46
N SER A 319 -15.02 -23.41 19.18
CA SER A 319 -14.23 -24.35 18.39
C SER A 319 -12.98 -23.63 17.90
N SER A 320 -11.86 -23.89 18.57
CA SER A 320 -10.52 -23.55 18.12
C SER A 320 -9.78 -24.85 17.81
N SER A 321 -9.84 -25.29 16.54
CA SER A 321 -8.90 -26.24 15.96
C SER A 321 -9.15 -26.34 14.46
N GLU A 322 -8.49 -25.50 13.65
CA GLU A 322 -8.19 -25.89 12.27
C GLU A 322 -6.91 -26.74 12.32
N GLN A 323 -7.09 -27.99 12.74
CA GLN A 323 -6.28 -29.08 12.22
C GLN A 323 -6.88 -29.41 10.86
N GLU A 324 -6.16 -29.11 9.79
CA GLU A 324 -6.49 -29.63 8.47
C GLU A 324 -5.30 -30.39 7.93
N ASP A 325 -5.35 -31.70 8.12
CA ASP A 325 -4.81 -32.72 7.22
C ASP A 325 -5.69 -33.98 7.45
N GLU A 326 -6.91 -33.98 6.89
CA GLU A 326 -7.59 -35.23 6.58
C GLU A 326 -7.21 -35.64 5.15
N ASP A 327 -6.66 -36.85 5.04
CA ASP A 327 -6.30 -37.55 3.81
C ASP A 327 -7.45 -37.54 2.79
N PRO A 328 -7.23 -37.11 1.53
CA PRO A 328 -8.11 -37.53 0.45
C PRO A 328 -7.77 -38.99 0.11
N SER A 329 -8.57 -39.91 0.65
CA SER A 329 -8.51 -41.31 0.26
C SER A 329 -8.91 -41.49 -1.21
N ASP A 330 -8.13 -42.37 -1.86
CA ASP A 330 -8.30 -42.98 -3.18
C ASP A 330 -8.13 -42.13 -4.46
N CYS A 331 -6.87 -41.93 -4.82
CA CYS A 331 -6.41 -42.10 -6.20
C CYS A 331 -5.22 -43.07 -6.22
N ARG A 332 -5.50 -44.37 -6.33
CA ARG A 332 -4.46 -45.40 -6.47
C ARG A 332 -3.97 -45.49 -7.91
N THR A 333 -2.65 -45.33 -8.02
CA THR A 333 -1.73 -46.00 -8.98
C THR A 333 -1.60 -45.44 -10.41
N SER A 334 -0.63 -44.55 -10.59
CA SER A 334 0.38 -44.66 -11.66
C SER A 334 1.65 -43.95 -11.22
N GLY A 335 2.81 -44.60 -11.32
CA GLY A 335 4.09 -44.08 -10.83
C GLY A 335 4.37 -42.68 -11.37
N GLN A 336 4.50 -41.69 -10.47
CA GLN A 336 4.67 -40.29 -10.86
C GLN A 336 6.15 -39.96 -11.01
N LEU A 337 6.54 -39.70 -12.26
CA LEU A 337 7.69 -38.91 -12.61
C LEU A 337 7.56 -37.53 -11.92
N ASN A 338 8.64 -37.09 -11.29
CA ASN A 338 8.79 -35.69 -10.89
C ASN A 338 8.51 -34.77 -12.11
N SER A 339 7.98 -33.55 -11.91
CA SER A 339 7.94 -32.50 -12.94
C SER A 339 9.22 -31.64 -12.85
N PRO A 340 10.34 -32.02 -13.50
CA PRO A 340 11.58 -31.25 -13.47
C PRO A 340 11.41 -29.88 -14.12
N GLY A 341 10.50 -29.74 -15.09
CA GLY A 341 10.22 -28.46 -15.76
C GLY A 341 9.69 -27.42 -14.78
N TYR A 342 8.63 -27.74 -14.04
CA TYR A 342 8.02 -26.82 -13.08
C TYR A 342 8.97 -26.43 -11.95
N LYS A 343 9.67 -27.40 -11.36
CA LYS A 343 10.64 -27.14 -10.28
C LYS A 343 11.76 -26.18 -10.72
N ARG A 344 12.27 -26.33 -11.94
CA ARG A 344 13.35 -25.49 -12.50
C ARG A 344 12.94 -24.02 -12.64
N LEU A 345 11.66 -23.73 -12.86
CA LEU A 345 11.18 -22.35 -13.01
C LEU A 345 11.04 -21.60 -11.68
N ILE A 346 11.15 -22.29 -10.54
CA ILE A 346 10.97 -21.66 -9.23
C ILE A 346 12.22 -20.84 -8.90
N THR A 347 12.08 -19.51 -8.91
CA THR A 347 13.17 -18.59 -8.55
C THR A 347 13.34 -18.46 -7.04
N ILE A 348 12.23 -18.36 -6.31
CA ILE A 348 12.23 -18.10 -4.86
C ILE A 348 11.46 -19.22 -4.17
N HIS A 349 12.22 -20.15 -3.58
CA HIS A 349 11.65 -21.31 -2.91
C HIS A 349 10.93 -20.90 -1.62
N ALA A 350 9.64 -21.21 -1.55
CA ALA A 350 8.83 -21.05 -0.35
C ALA A 350 9.01 -22.26 0.58
N GLY A 351 9.34 -22.01 1.84
CA GLY A 351 9.42 -23.02 2.89
C GLY A 351 8.25 -22.93 3.87
N LYS A 352 7.87 -24.07 4.44
CA LYS A 352 7.09 -24.10 5.70
C LYS A 352 8.06 -24.08 6.89
N PRO A 353 7.73 -23.40 8.00
CA PRO A 353 8.45 -23.61 9.24
C PRO A 353 8.26 -25.08 9.66
N LYS A 354 9.34 -25.86 9.75
CA LYS A 354 9.33 -27.20 10.35
C LYS A 354 9.78 -27.05 11.80
N GLY A 355 9.00 -27.56 12.75
CA GLY A 355 9.31 -27.44 14.18
C GLY A 355 8.96 -26.08 14.78
N ALA A 356 9.69 -25.66 15.83
CA ALA A 356 9.43 -24.39 16.49
C ALA A 356 9.77 -23.22 15.56
N LEU A 357 9.00 -22.13 15.63
CA LEU A 357 9.21 -20.94 14.79
C LEU A 357 10.65 -20.39 14.90
N LYS A 358 11.25 -20.50 16.09
CA LYS A 358 12.65 -20.13 16.33
C LYS A 358 13.60 -20.85 15.37
N ASP A 359 13.38 -22.14 15.12
CA ASP A 359 14.22 -22.97 14.24
C ASP A 359 14.04 -22.57 12.78
N ALA A 360 12.83 -22.21 12.39
CA ALA A 360 12.54 -21.69 11.05
C ALA A 360 13.12 -20.28 10.80
N LEU A 361 13.39 -19.50 11.85
CA LEU A 361 14.03 -18.19 11.76
C LEU A 361 15.55 -18.27 11.86
N GLN A 362 16.13 -19.42 12.22
CA GLN A 362 17.58 -19.58 12.23
C GLN A 362 18.16 -19.38 10.82
N PRO A 363 19.36 -18.77 10.72
CA PRO A 363 20.04 -18.63 9.44
C PRO A 363 20.32 -20.02 8.86
N ALA A 364 19.66 -20.40 7.77
CA ALA A 364 20.10 -21.54 6.97
C ALA A 364 21.46 -21.16 6.35
N ALA A 365 22.50 -21.92 6.66
CA ALA A 365 23.89 -21.52 6.42
C ALA A 365 24.21 -21.18 4.95
N GLU A 366 23.49 -21.75 3.98
CA GLU A 366 23.95 -21.71 2.57
C GLU A 366 22.92 -21.23 1.54
N LYS A 367 21.61 -21.19 1.83
CA LYS A 367 20.56 -20.93 0.82
C LYS A 367 19.56 -19.87 1.26
N VAL A 368 19.21 -18.95 0.35
CA VAL A 368 18.09 -18.02 0.56
C VAL A 368 16.77 -18.77 0.46
N ARG A 369 15.81 -18.41 1.31
CA ARG A 369 14.45 -18.95 1.24
C ARG A 369 13.42 -17.86 1.49
N ARG A 370 12.16 -18.17 1.15
CA ARG A 370 11.00 -17.39 1.56
C ARG A 370 10.24 -18.14 2.65
N LEU A 371 9.92 -17.47 3.75
CA LEU A 371 8.95 -17.94 4.75
C LEU A 371 7.64 -17.15 4.57
N SER A 372 6.50 -17.80 4.76
CA SER A 372 5.20 -17.15 4.82
C SER A 372 4.60 -17.31 6.22
N LEU A 373 4.14 -16.23 6.83
CA LEU A 373 3.45 -16.22 8.12
C LEU A 373 2.12 -15.47 7.99
N SER A 374 1.09 -15.94 8.67
CA SER A 374 -0.11 -15.13 8.90
C SER A 374 0.21 -13.91 9.76
N GLU A 375 -0.65 -12.88 9.74
CA GLU A 375 -0.49 -11.71 10.60
C GLU A 375 -0.39 -12.06 12.10
N GLN A 376 -1.09 -13.11 12.55
CA GLN A 376 -1.10 -13.53 13.96
C GLN A 376 0.20 -14.24 14.34
N GLU A 377 0.72 -15.08 13.45
CA GLU A 377 2.02 -15.71 13.63
C GLU A 377 3.13 -14.67 13.66
N LEU A 378 3.06 -13.64 12.81
CA LEU A 378 4.00 -12.52 12.85
C LEU A 378 3.91 -11.76 14.18
N GLU A 379 2.71 -11.42 14.66
CA GLU A 379 2.54 -10.72 15.94
C GLU A 379 3.14 -11.53 17.11
N LYS A 380 2.92 -12.85 17.12
CA LYS A 380 3.56 -13.77 18.07
C LYS A 380 5.09 -13.75 17.92
N ALA A 381 5.61 -13.88 16.70
CA ALA A 381 7.04 -13.88 16.38
C ALA A 381 7.73 -12.57 16.79
N ALA A 382 7.12 -11.43 16.49
CA ALA A 382 7.60 -10.10 16.87
C ALA A 382 7.68 -9.96 18.40
N THR A 383 6.76 -10.59 19.12
CA THR A 383 6.71 -10.56 20.58
C THR A 383 7.73 -11.51 21.21
N THR A 384 7.90 -12.73 20.72
CA THR A 384 8.78 -13.73 21.35
C THR A 384 10.20 -13.77 20.79
N ASN A 385 10.37 -13.43 19.50
CA ASN A 385 11.58 -13.66 18.71
C ASN A 385 11.92 -12.47 17.77
N GLY A 386 11.57 -11.23 18.14
CA GLY A 386 11.66 -10.06 17.24
C GLY A 386 13.02 -9.86 16.58
N THR A 387 14.12 -9.99 17.31
CA THR A 387 15.48 -9.87 16.75
C THR A 387 15.84 -11.03 15.82
N ASP A 388 15.29 -12.22 16.03
CA ASP A 388 15.45 -13.36 15.12
C ASP A 388 14.71 -13.10 13.79
N VAL A 389 13.52 -12.48 13.84
CA VAL A 389 12.79 -12.07 12.63
C VAL A 389 13.60 -11.03 11.84
N VAL A 390 14.15 -10.00 12.50
CA VAL A 390 15.00 -9.00 11.84
C VAL A 390 16.23 -9.68 11.20
N ARG A 391 16.90 -10.57 11.94
CA ARG A 391 18.07 -11.30 11.42
C ARG A 391 17.71 -12.17 10.21
N PHE A 392 16.55 -12.82 10.23
CA PHE A 392 16.06 -13.62 9.12
C PHE A 392 15.87 -12.75 7.85
N THR A 393 15.23 -11.58 8.00
CA THR A 393 14.89 -10.71 6.87
C THR A 393 16.07 -9.93 6.27
N GLN A 394 17.25 -9.95 6.90
CA GLN A 394 18.46 -9.39 6.30
C GLN A 394 18.85 -10.15 5.01
N LYS A 395 18.79 -11.49 5.03
CA LYS A 395 19.19 -12.35 3.90
C LYS A 395 18.01 -13.04 3.18
N ASN A 396 16.92 -13.31 3.89
CA ASN A 396 15.77 -14.06 3.39
C ASN A 396 14.56 -13.15 3.15
N ILE A 397 13.54 -13.68 2.47
CA ILE A 397 12.26 -12.99 2.28
C ILE A 397 11.25 -13.51 3.31
N LEU A 398 10.61 -12.59 4.02
CA LEU A 398 9.43 -12.88 4.82
C LEU A 398 8.20 -12.32 4.12
N ARG A 399 7.27 -13.22 3.80
CA ARG A 399 5.91 -12.89 3.38
C ARG A 399 4.96 -12.95 4.56
N VAL A 400 4.12 -11.94 4.69
CA VAL A 400 3.07 -11.87 5.70
C VAL A 400 1.74 -11.74 4.96
N TYR A 401 0.73 -12.48 5.39
CA TYR A 401 -0.59 -12.46 4.77
C TYR A 401 -1.73 -12.32 5.80
N PRO A 402 -2.90 -11.81 5.39
CA PRO A 402 -4.06 -11.68 6.28
C PRO A 402 -4.54 -13.03 6.79
N LYS A 403 -5.06 -13.10 8.02
CA LYS A 403 -5.65 -14.33 8.56
C LYS A 403 -6.95 -14.72 7.84
N GLY A 404 -7.26 -16.02 7.79
CA GLY A 404 -8.45 -16.56 7.11
C GLY A 404 -9.79 -16.00 7.62
N THR A 405 -9.88 -15.62 8.90
CA THR A 405 -11.10 -15.01 9.47
C THR A 405 -11.43 -13.62 8.89
N ARG A 406 -10.55 -13.01 8.08
CA ARG A 406 -10.82 -11.77 7.34
C ARG A 406 -11.61 -12.04 6.05
N ILE A 407 -12.75 -12.72 6.18
CA ILE A 407 -13.62 -13.13 5.07
C ILE A 407 -14.09 -11.95 4.20
N THR A 408 -14.17 -10.76 4.80
CA THR A 408 -14.54 -9.52 4.14
C THR A 408 -13.37 -8.79 3.48
N SER A 409 -12.21 -9.42 3.37
CA SER A 409 -11.00 -8.84 2.75
C SER A 409 -10.48 -7.56 3.43
N SER A 410 -10.69 -7.42 4.74
CA SER A 410 -10.00 -6.38 5.52
C SER A 410 -8.49 -6.61 5.55
N ASN A 411 -7.75 -5.55 5.89
CA ASN A 411 -6.29 -5.59 6.01
C ASN A 411 -5.82 -5.45 7.47
N TYR A 412 -4.55 -5.77 7.72
CA TYR A 412 -3.90 -5.73 9.03
C TYR A 412 -2.90 -4.56 9.12
N LYS A 413 -2.33 -4.31 10.31
CA LYS A 413 -1.37 -3.21 10.48
C LYS A 413 -0.01 -3.60 9.86
N PRO A 414 0.48 -2.89 8.83
CA PRO A 414 1.71 -3.28 8.14
C PRO A 414 2.98 -2.99 8.96
N MET A 415 2.89 -2.04 9.91
CA MET A 415 4.04 -1.57 10.69
C MET A 415 4.77 -2.67 11.45
N VAL A 416 4.06 -3.69 11.97
CA VAL A 416 4.72 -4.79 12.67
C VAL A 416 5.70 -5.49 11.73
N GLY A 417 5.29 -5.78 10.50
CA GLY A 417 6.15 -6.40 9.51
C GLY A 417 7.30 -5.51 9.05
N TRP A 418 7.03 -4.24 8.73
CA TRP A 418 8.07 -3.30 8.30
C TRP A 418 9.12 -3.03 9.37
N MET A 419 8.72 -2.90 10.64
CA MET A 419 9.65 -2.76 11.78
C MET A 419 10.56 -3.97 11.96
N HIS A 420 10.17 -5.14 11.45
CA HIS A 420 10.96 -6.37 11.49
C HIS A 420 11.62 -6.72 10.15
N GLY A 421 11.59 -5.79 9.19
CA GLY A 421 12.24 -5.93 7.88
C GLY A 421 11.54 -6.87 6.88
N ALA A 422 10.30 -7.28 7.16
CA ALA A 422 9.53 -8.14 6.27
C ALA A 422 9.23 -7.44 4.94
N GLN A 423 9.60 -8.08 3.84
CA GLN A 423 9.60 -7.49 2.51
C GLN A 423 8.24 -7.56 1.83
N MET A 424 7.54 -8.69 1.99
CA MET A 424 6.28 -8.97 1.30
C MET A 424 5.11 -8.89 2.28
N ILE A 425 4.61 -7.68 2.51
CA ILE A 425 3.41 -7.44 3.32
C ILE A 425 2.21 -7.50 2.38
N ALA A 426 1.56 -8.67 2.30
CA ALA A 426 0.51 -8.95 1.33
C ALA A 426 -0.83 -8.36 1.78
N PHE A 427 -1.41 -7.49 0.95
CA PHE A 427 -2.67 -6.81 1.25
C PHE A 427 -3.74 -7.16 0.22
N ASN A 428 -4.98 -7.27 0.68
CA ASN A 428 -6.15 -7.28 -0.17
C ASN A 428 -6.26 -5.91 -0.85
N MET A 429 -5.96 -5.86 -2.15
CA MET A 429 -5.95 -4.61 -2.95
C MET A 429 -7.32 -4.29 -3.55
N GLN A 430 -8.22 -5.26 -3.54
CA GLN A 430 -9.51 -5.17 -4.20
C GLN A 430 -10.47 -4.20 -3.51
N VAL A 431 -11.23 -3.51 -4.33
CA VAL A 431 -12.25 -2.56 -3.94
C VAL A 431 -13.57 -3.29 -3.84
N ILE A 432 -14.12 -3.44 -2.65
CA ILE A 432 -15.44 -4.07 -2.50
C ILE A 432 -16.49 -3.07 -2.98
N SER A 433 -16.93 -3.25 -4.23
CA SER A 433 -17.80 -2.30 -4.94
C SER A 433 -19.31 -2.51 -4.70
N ARG A 434 -19.73 -3.24 -3.67
CA ARG A 434 -21.17 -3.45 -3.40
C ARG A 434 -21.60 -2.80 -2.08
N SER A 435 -22.43 -1.77 -2.24
CA SER A 435 -23.35 -1.21 -1.24
C SER A 435 -22.71 -0.42 -0.10
N HIS A 436 -23.51 0.41 0.59
CA HIS A 436 -23.18 1.33 1.69
C HIS A 436 -22.33 0.79 2.87
N VAL A 437 -21.86 -0.45 2.81
CA VAL A 437 -20.84 -1.06 3.69
C VAL A 437 -19.40 -0.78 3.21
N ALA A 438 -19.25 -0.03 2.11
CA ALA A 438 -17.96 0.48 1.61
C ALA A 438 -17.17 1.28 2.65
N GLU A 439 -17.78 1.65 3.78
CA GLU A 439 -17.08 2.31 4.88
C GLU A 439 -16.00 1.43 5.55
N VAL A 440 -15.96 0.12 5.31
CA VAL A 440 -15.14 -0.77 6.18
C VAL A 440 -14.11 -1.64 5.41
N LEU A 441 -14.38 -2.09 4.19
CA LEU A 441 -13.72 -3.27 3.58
C LEU A 441 -12.27 -3.09 3.03
N GLY A 442 -12.16 -2.46 1.85
CA GLY A 442 -10.98 -2.52 0.97
C GLY A 442 -10.09 -1.27 0.99
N TYR A 443 -10.65 -0.09 0.78
CA TYR A 443 -9.94 1.19 1.00
C TYR A 443 -10.03 1.70 2.43
N GLY A 444 -9.77 0.78 3.36
CA GLY A 444 -9.63 1.16 4.76
C GLY A 444 -8.40 2.04 4.97
N LYS A 445 -8.34 2.67 6.15
CA LYS A 445 -7.17 3.40 6.68
C LYS A 445 -5.83 2.68 6.41
N LEU A 446 -5.82 1.35 6.46
CA LEU A 446 -4.61 0.54 6.34
C LEU A 446 -4.10 0.40 4.89
N LEU A 447 -5.00 0.28 3.91
CA LEU A 447 -4.60 0.23 2.49
C LEU A 447 -3.95 1.56 2.07
N TRP A 448 -4.42 2.67 2.65
CA TRP A 448 -3.78 3.98 2.49
C TRP A 448 -2.35 4.07 3.01
N LEU A 449 -2.02 3.33 4.08
CA LEU A 449 -0.64 3.24 4.56
C LEU A 449 0.24 2.50 3.55
N MET A 450 -0.27 1.42 2.96
CA MET A 450 0.44 0.70 1.90
C MET A 450 0.66 1.58 0.67
N HIS A 451 -0.40 2.24 0.18
CA HIS A 451 -0.27 3.19 -0.93
C HIS A 451 0.72 4.30 -0.61
N GLY A 452 0.67 4.86 0.61
CA GLY A 452 1.59 5.89 1.07
C GLY A 452 3.05 5.43 1.07
N MET A 453 3.34 4.27 1.68
CA MET A 453 4.68 3.69 1.71
C MET A 453 5.26 3.52 0.31
N PHE A 454 4.48 2.96 -0.61
CA PHE A 454 4.93 2.67 -1.97
C PHE A 454 4.77 3.84 -2.96
N LYS A 455 4.43 5.05 -2.49
CA LYS A 455 4.72 6.28 -3.24
C LYS A 455 6.19 6.66 -3.19
N ALA A 456 6.94 6.15 -2.21
CA ALA A 456 8.38 6.35 -2.11
C ALA A 456 9.13 5.83 -3.34
N ASN A 457 10.36 6.31 -3.52
CA ASN A 457 11.27 5.86 -4.58
C ASN A 457 10.64 5.90 -5.98
N GLY A 458 10.00 7.02 -6.33
CA GLY A 458 9.31 7.22 -7.61
C GLY A 458 8.07 6.35 -7.82
N GLY A 459 7.57 5.70 -6.77
CA GLY A 459 6.42 4.81 -6.85
C GLY A 459 6.67 3.57 -7.69
N CYS A 460 7.90 3.07 -7.69
CA CYS A 460 8.32 1.94 -8.52
C CYS A 460 7.98 0.56 -7.92
N GLY A 461 7.43 0.52 -6.71
CA GLY A 461 7.01 -0.70 -6.01
C GLY A 461 8.11 -1.40 -5.21
N TYR A 462 9.33 -0.84 -5.20
CA TYR A 462 10.46 -1.29 -4.38
C TYR A 462 11.00 -0.12 -3.55
N VAL A 463 11.06 -0.30 -2.22
CA VAL A 463 11.55 0.73 -1.29
C VAL A 463 12.68 0.11 -0.48
N LYS A 464 13.89 0.66 -0.57
CA LYS A 464 15.06 0.15 0.16
C LYS A 464 14.79 0.25 1.66
N LYS A 465 15.10 -0.82 2.40
CA LYS A 465 14.93 -0.83 3.86
C LYS A 465 15.92 0.14 4.50
N PRO A 466 15.62 0.68 5.69
CA PRO A 466 16.60 1.38 6.51
C PRO A 466 17.81 0.49 6.82
N ASP A 467 19.01 1.09 6.91
CA ASP A 467 20.27 0.37 7.13
C ASP A 467 20.25 -0.52 8.39
N LEU A 468 19.58 -0.07 9.46
CA LEU A 468 19.40 -0.84 10.70
C LEU A 468 18.63 -2.17 10.52
N LEU A 469 17.85 -2.32 9.45
CA LEU A 469 17.14 -3.58 9.10
C LEU A 469 17.91 -4.44 8.10
N MET A 470 19.06 -3.97 7.61
CA MET A 470 19.87 -4.66 6.61
C MET A 470 21.24 -5.06 7.15
N LYS A 471 21.86 -4.18 7.93
CA LYS A 471 23.23 -4.32 8.43
C LYS A 471 23.22 -4.81 9.88
N LYS A 472 24.27 -5.53 10.26
CA LYS A 472 24.57 -5.82 11.66
C LYS A 472 25.33 -4.63 12.26
N GLY A 473 25.00 -4.27 13.49
CA GLY A 473 25.72 -3.26 14.27
C GLY A 473 27.07 -3.77 14.76
N ILE A 474 27.72 -2.95 15.58
CA ILE A 474 28.96 -3.31 16.29
C ILE A 474 28.71 -4.61 17.09
N ASN A 475 29.69 -5.52 17.12
CA ASN A 475 29.58 -6.84 17.77
C ASN A 475 28.48 -7.76 17.23
N SER A 476 28.08 -7.60 15.96
CA SER A 476 26.98 -8.37 15.35
C SER A 476 25.61 -8.15 15.99
N GLU A 477 25.41 -7.03 16.69
CA GLU A 477 24.10 -6.67 17.22
C GLU A 477 23.08 -6.48 16.09
N VAL A 478 21.85 -6.94 16.32
CA VAL A 478 20.73 -6.80 15.39
C VAL A 478 19.77 -5.78 15.99
N PHE A 479 19.15 -4.97 15.13
CA PHE A 479 18.12 -4.03 15.56
C PHE A 479 17.01 -4.76 16.33
N ASP A 480 16.67 -4.20 17.49
CA ASP A 480 15.59 -4.69 18.34
C ASP A 480 14.43 -3.67 18.30
N PRO A 481 13.31 -3.99 17.63
CA PRO A 481 12.16 -3.10 17.51
C PRO A 481 11.50 -2.71 18.85
N LYS A 482 11.81 -3.42 19.95
CA LYS A 482 11.29 -3.10 21.29
C LYS A 482 12.15 -2.10 22.04
N LYS A 483 13.43 -1.92 21.66
CA LYS A 483 14.30 -0.94 22.31
C LYS A 483 13.74 0.46 22.04
N LYS A 484 13.73 1.30 23.09
CA LYS A 484 13.37 2.71 22.94
C LYS A 484 14.44 3.40 22.10
N LEU A 485 14.01 4.01 21.01
CA LEU A 485 14.86 4.78 20.13
C LEU A 485 14.84 6.27 20.54
N LEU A 486 15.95 6.94 20.32
CA LEU A 486 16.03 8.39 20.49
C LEU A 486 15.39 9.10 19.29
N VAL A 487 14.92 10.32 19.52
CA VAL A 487 14.42 11.18 18.44
C VAL A 487 15.58 11.51 17.52
N GLN A 488 15.46 11.14 16.24
CA GLN A 488 16.47 11.41 15.21
C GLN A 488 16.18 12.72 14.48
N LYS A 489 14.90 12.99 14.18
CA LYS A 489 14.47 14.16 13.42
C LYS A 489 13.17 14.73 13.99
N ARG A 490 12.85 15.98 13.65
CA ARG A 490 11.54 16.58 13.92
C ARG A 490 10.92 17.07 12.63
N LEU A 491 9.75 16.53 12.29
CA LEU A 491 8.97 17.02 11.16
C LEU A 491 8.05 18.15 11.63
N LYS A 492 8.23 19.33 11.06
CA LYS A 492 7.29 20.43 11.18
C LYS A 492 6.40 20.47 9.94
N VAL A 493 5.09 20.56 10.17
CA VAL A 493 4.06 20.60 9.14
C VAL A 493 3.19 21.82 9.36
N LYS A 494 3.13 22.69 8.35
CA LYS A 494 2.21 23.84 8.33
C LYS A 494 1.09 23.60 7.31
N VAL A 495 -0.16 23.77 7.72
CA VAL A 495 -1.33 23.68 6.84
C VAL A 495 -1.79 25.10 6.56
N TYR A 496 -1.50 25.60 5.36
CA TYR A 496 -1.86 26.97 4.98
C TYR A 496 -3.34 27.06 4.64
N LEU A 497 -3.76 26.35 3.58
CA LEU A 497 -5.13 26.38 3.07
C LEU A 497 -5.47 25.10 2.30
N GLY A 498 -6.75 24.94 1.98
CA GLY A 498 -7.26 23.95 1.04
C GLY A 498 -8.10 24.60 -0.05
N ASP A 499 -8.13 23.97 -1.22
CA ASP A 499 -8.92 24.46 -2.35
C ASP A 499 -9.34 23.31 -3.29
N GLY A 500 -10.34 23.59 -4.14
CA GLY A 500 -10.74 22.74 -5.26
C GLY A 500 -12.02 21.92 -5.05
N TRP A 501 -12.56 21.85 -3.82
CA TRP A 501 -13.79 21.09 -3.56
C TRP A 501 -14.97 21.60 -4.38
N ARG A 502 -15.12 22.92 -4.52
CA ARG A 502 -16.19 23.54 -5.33
C ARG A 502 -16.17 23.15 -6.81
N LEU A 503 -15.03 22.66 -7.32
CA LEU A 503 -14.85 22.27 -8.71
C LEU A 503 -15.12 20.77 -8.93
N ASP A 504 -14.98 19.97 -7.88
CA ASP A 504 -15.13 18.52 -7.95
C ASP A 504 -16.49 18.03 -7.40
N PHE A 505 -17.15 18.84 -6.57
CA PHE A 505 -18.39 18.50 -5.88
C PHE A 505 -19.49 19.51 -6.15
N SER A 506 -20.75 19.05 -6.13
CA SER A 506 -21.89 19.96 -6.17
C SER A 506 -21.92 20.84 -4.91
N HIS A 507 -22.47 22.04 -5.04
CA HIS A 507 -22.52 23.00 -3.92
C HIS A 507 -23.35 22.53 -2.71
N THR A 508 -24.15 21.47 -2.87
CA THR A 508 -24.92 20.83 -1.78
C THR A 508 -24.40 19.44 -1.42
N HIS A 509 -23.17 19.10 -1.83
CA HIS A 509 -22.63 17.75 -1.63
C HIS A 509 -22.41 17.41 -0.15
N PHE A 510 -21.84 18.37 0.59
CA PHE A 510 -21.56 18.24 2.01
C PHE A 510 -22.77 18.74 2.82
N ASP A 511 -23.12 20.01 2.66
CA ASP A 511 -24.26 20.60 3.35
C ASP A 511 -25.39 20.99 2.40
N ALA A 512 -26.62 20.70 2.78
CA ALA A 512 -27.79 21.07 1.98
C ALA A 512 -28.08 22.59 1.99
N TYR A 513 -27.61 23.31 3.01
CA TYR A 513 -28.09 24.66 3.33
C TYR A 513 -26.99 25.72 3.54
N SER A 514 -25.73 25.30 3.45
CA SER A 514 -24.53 26.11 3.67
C SER A 514 -23.35 25.59 2.83
N PRO A 515 -22.29 26.37 2.65
CA PRO A 515 -20.98 25.83 2.31
C PRO A 515 -20.42 24.92 3.44
N PRO A 516 -19.38 24.12 3.16
CA PRO A 516 -18.84 23.13 4.09
C PRO A 516 -18.02 23.70 5.25
N ASP A 517 -18.00 22.96 6.37
CA ASP A 517 -17.23 23.26 7.59
C ASP A 517 -15.96 22.40 7.68
N PHE A 518 -14.92 22.76 6.94
CA PHE A 518 -13.73 21.90 6.80
C PHE A 518 -12.70 22.01 7.94
N TYR A 519 -12.11 20.87 8.27
CA TYR A 519 -10.91 20.77 9.08
C TYR A 519 -9.98 19.63 8.65
N THR A 520 -8.69 19.74 8.99
CA THR A 520 -7.66 18.77 8.59
C THR A 520 -7.13 17.99 9.79
N LYS A 521 -7.13 16.66 9.69
CA LYS A 521 -6.46 15.74 10.63
C LYS A 521 -5.11 15.32 10.07
N ILE A 522 -4.08 15.41 10.92
CA ILE A 522 -2.70 15.07 10.57
C ILE A 522 -2.24 13.94 11.49
N TYR A 523 -1.74 12.87 10.91
CA TYR A 523 -1.28 11.68 11.62
C TYR A 523 0.14 11.35 11.23
N ILE A 524 0.97 11.03 12.22
CA ILE A 524 2.19 10.27 12.00
C ILE A 524 1.87 8.80 12.30
N VAL A 525 2.18 7.93 11.35
CA VAL A 525 2.07 6.48 11.48
C VAL A 525 3.44 5.89 11.24
N GLY A 526 3.96 5.14 12.19
CA GLY A 526 5.35 4.65 12.13
C GLY A 526 5.67 3.80 13.34
N ALA A 527 6.88 3.97 13.88
CA ALA A 527 7.21 3.42 15.19
C ALA A 527 6.17 3.84 16.25
N ALA A 528 5.97 3.00 17.27
CA ALA A 528 4.95 3.26 18.29
C ALA A 528 5.18 4.59 19.02
N ALA A 529 6.46 4.95 19.25
CA ALA A 529 6.85 6.22 19.88
C ALA A 529 6.57 7.46 19.00
N ASP A 530 6.48 7.29 17.68
CA ASP A 530 6.29 8.39 16.73
C ASP A 530 4.79 8.64 16.44
N SER A 531 3.95 7.66 16.79
CA SER A 531 2.54 7.66 16.41
C SER A 531 1.75 8.74 17.15
N THR A 532 1.28 9.75 16.42
CA THR A 532 0.57 10.89 17.00
C THR A 532 -0.45 11.48 16.04
N ARG A 533 -1.41 12.22 16.59
CA ARG A 533 -2.52 12.85 15.85
C ARG A 533 -2.66 14.31 16.28
N LYS A 534 -2.78 15.19 15.29
CA LYS A 534 -3.15 16.60 15.45
C LYS A 534 -4.35 16.93 14.55
N LYS A 535 -5.03 18.03 14.85
CA LYS A 535 -6.12 18.56 14.04
C LYS A 535 -6.03 20.08 13.99
N THR A 536 -6.43 20.67 12.87
CA THR A 536 -6.67 22.10 12.75
C THR A 536 -7.99 22.48 13.44
N ARG A 537 -8.24 23.78 13.58
CA ARG A 537 -9.59 24.31 13.83
C ARG A 537 -10.51 24.03 12.65
N ILE A 538 -11.80 24.09 12.92
CA ILE A 538 -12.86 24.04 11.91
C ILE A 538 -13.00 25.46 11.33
N ILE A 539 -13.08 25.54 10.00
CA ILE A 539 -13.39 26.79 9.29
C ILE A 539 -14.79 26.61 8.70
N GLU A 540 -15.74 27.37 9.23
CA GLU A 540 -17.15 27.27 8.90
C GLU A 540 -17.50 27.98 7.58
N ASP A 541 -18.53 27.48 6.89
CA ASP A 541 -19.16 28.09 5.71
C ASP A 541 -18.15 28.48 4.60
N ASN A 542 -17.11 27.65 4.32
CA ASN A 542 -16.05 28.03 3.37
C ASN A 542 -15.50 26.88 2.50
N TRP A 543 -15.65 27.04 1.17
CA TRP A 543 -15.12 26.12 0.15
C TRP A 543 -13.59 26.15 -0.05
N SER A 544 -12.92 27.21 0.40
CA SER A 544 -11.47 27.41 0.28
C SER A 544 -10.88 27.83 1.64
N PRO A 545 -10.90 26.92 2.65
CA PRO A 545 -10.54 27.24 4.03
C PRO A 545 -9.05 27.60 4.17
N VAL A 546 -8.76 28.65 4.96
CA VAL A 546 -7.40 29.06 5.34
C VAL A 546 -7.19 28.77 6.82
N TRP A 547 -6.45 27.70 7.13
CA TRP A 547 -6.16 27.32 8.52
C TRP A 547 -4.97 28.09 9.09
N ASN A 548 -3.87 28.16 8.33
CA ASN A 548 -2.58 28.71 8.73
C ASN A 548 -2.05 28.19 10.08
N GLU A 549 -2.13 26.87 10.29
CA GLU A 549 -1.74 26.21 11.54
C GLU A 549 -0.50 25.33 11.37
N GLU A 550 0.36 25.30 12.38
CA GLU A 550 1.63 24.56 12.36
C GLU A 550 1.70 23.51 13.49
N PHE A 551 2.29 22.36 13.18
CA PHE A 551 2.44 21.24 14.08
C PHE A 551 3.86 20.66 13.98
N THR A 552 4.44 20.27 15.11
CA THR A 552 5.76 19.61 15.14
C THR A 552 5.64 18.19 15.69
N PHE A 553 6.35 17.27 15.05
CA PHE A 553 6.31 15.84 15.31
C PHE A 553 7.73 15.30 15.53
N PRO A 554 8.08 14.79 16.73
CA PRO A 554 9.34 14.09 16.94
C PRO A 554 9.30 12.71 16.28
N LEU A 555 10.38 12.32 15.61
CA LEU A 555 10.51 11.06 14.88
C LEU A 555 11.75 10.31 15.34
N THR A 556 11.52 9.12 15.89
CA THR A 556 12.57 8.17 16.28
C THR A 556 13.03 7.30 15.11
N LEU A 557 12.16 7.08 14.12
CA LEU A 557 12.47 6.31 12.91
C LEU A 557 11.85 6.95 11.66
N PRO A 558 12.36 8.11 11.20
CA PRO A 558 11.77 8.88 10.11
C PRO A 558 11.66 8.10 8.79
N GLU A 559 12.52 7.13 8.54
CA GLU A 559 12.54 6.30 7.33
C GLU A 559 11.35 5.34 7.20
N LEU A 560 10.69 5.00 8.32
CA LEU A 560 9.46 4.20 8.33
C LEU A 560 8.22 5.02 8.71
N ALA A 561 8.37 6.33 8.91
CA ALA A 561 7.27 7.20 9.27
C ALA A 561 6.47 7.62 8.02
N LEU A 562 5.15 7.56 8.13
CA LEU A 562 4.19 8.01 7.14
C LEU A 562 3.38 9.18 7.69
N LEU A 563 3.29 10.25 6.91
CA LEU A 563 2.41 11.38 7.14
C LEU A 563 1.06 11.09 6.46
N ARG A 564 0.02 10.85 7.25
CA ARG A 564 -1.36 10.69 6.73
C ARG A 564 -2.15 11.96 7.03
N ILE A 565 -2.77 12.51 5.99
CA ILE A 565 -3.56 13.72 6.04
C ILE A 565 -4.98 13.37 5.61
N GLU A 566 -5.98 13.83 6.37
CA GLU A 566 -7.38 13.55 6.12
C GLU A 566 -8.19 14.82 6.38
N VAL A 567 -8.88 15.32 5.36
CA VAL A 567 -9.81 16.44 5.48
C VAL A 567 -11.20 15.90 5.73
N ARG A 568 -11.89 16.51 6.68
CA ARG A 568 -13.25 16.21 7.07
C ARG A 568 -14.07 17.47 7.05
N GLU A 569 -15.34 17.31 6.73
CA GLU A 569 -16.38 18.30 6.93
C GLU A 569 -17.07 17.97 8.27
N TYR A 570 -17.36 19.00 9.07
CA TYR A 570 -17.87 18.84 10.43
C TYR A 570 -19.39 18.95 10.47
N ASP A 571 -20.05 17.84 10.83
CA ASP A 571 -21.48 17.83 11.07
C ASP A 571 -21.76 17.76 12.58
N MET A 572 -22.60 18.67 13.10
CA MET A 572 -23.00 18.68 14.51
C MET A 572 -23.85 17.47 14.93
N SER A 573 -24.64 16.92 14.01
CA SER A 573 -25.68 15.92 14.30
C SER A 573 -25.42 14.56 13.67
N GLU A 574 -24.54 14.50 12.67
CA GLU A 574 -24.14 13.26 12.00
C GLU A 574 -22.64 12.97 12.12
N LYS A 575 -22.16 12.02 11.33
CA LYS A 575 -20.74 11.68 11.28
C LYS A 575 -20.07 12.56 10.24
N ASP A 576 -19.04 13.28 10.65
CA ASP A 576 -18.18 14.10 9.80
C ASP A 576 -17.92 13.50 8.40
N ASP A 577 -18.33 14.25 7.38
CA ASP A 577 -18.20 13.84 6.01
C ASP A 577 -16.75 13.84 5.53
N PHE A 578 -16.46 12.96 4.57
CA PHE A 578 -15.10 12.77 4.08
C PHE A 578 -14.79 13.75 2.95
N GLY A 579 -13.88 14.70 3.21
CA GLY A 579 -13.44 15.69 2.22
C GLY A 579 -12.27 15.23 1.35
N GLY A 580 -11.49 14.25 1.80
CA GLY A 580 -10.33 13.74 1.04
C GLY A 580 -9.20 13.27 1.93
N GLN A 581 -8.29 12.45 1.40
CA GLN A 581 -7.09 12.05 2.14
C GLN A 581 -5.87 11.85 1.26
N THR A 582 -4.70 11.80 1.88
CA THR A 582 -3.47 11.31 1.28
C THR A 582 -2.57 10.70 2.36
N CYS A 583 -1.60 9.90 1.93
CA CYS A 583 -0.55 9.37 2.78
C CYS A 583 0.77 9.51 2.04
N LEU A 584 1.78 10.05 2.71
CA LEU A 584 3.09 10.38 2.15
C LEU A 584 4.19 9.80 3.04
N PRO A 585 5.24 9.19 2.48
CA PRO A 585 6.41 8.78 3.25
C PRO A 585 7.17 10.03 3.73
N VAL A 586 7.46 10.10 5.03
CA VAL A 586 8.12 11.29 5.62
C VAL A 586 9.53 11.47 5.05
N SER A 587 10.26 10.38 4.82
CA SER A 587 11.60 10.40 4.22
C SER A 587 11.64 10.96 2.80
N GLU A 588 10.50 11.04 2.11
CA GLU A 588 10.38 11.49 0.72
C GLU A 588 9.80 12.90 0.61
N LEU A 589 9.41 13.52 1.72
CA LEU A 589 8.86 14.87 1.74
C LEU A 589 9.89 15.89 1.29
N ARG A 590 9.57 16.62 0.23
CA ARG A 590 10.30 17.82 -0.19
C ARG A 590 9.99 18.96 0.78
N GLN A 591 11.04 19.63 1.27
CA GLN A 591 10.91 20.75 2.21
C GLN A 591 10.32 22.00 1.53
N GLY A 592 9.91 22.99 2.32
CA GLY A 592 9.28 24.22 1.83
C GLY A 592 7.77 24.07 1.60
N ILE A 593 7.19 24.98 0.82
CA ILE A 593 5.74 25.07 0.57
C ILE A 593 5.38 24.22 -0.65
N ARG A 594 4.53 23.21 -0.48
CA ARG A 594 4.17 22.19 -1.48
C ARG A 594 2.66 22.08 -1.68
N SER A 595 2.26 21.73 -2.89
CA SER A 595 0.88 21.37 -3.24
C SER A 595 0.64 19.89 -2.97
N VAL A 596 -0.32 19.57 -2.10
CA VAL A 596 -0.65 18.22 -1.68
C VAL A 596 -2.03 17.84 -2.19
N HIS A 597 -2.09 17.05 -3.25
CA HIS A 597 -3.38 16.57 -3.78
C HIS A 597 -4.03 15.52 -2.89
N LEU A 598 -5.36 15.60 -2.81
CA LEU A 598 -6.19 14.66 -2.07
C LEU A 598 -6.84 13.64 -3.01
N HIS A 599 -7.30 12.57 -2.40
CA HIS A 599 -7.93 11.44 -3.08
C HIS A 599 -9.22 11.08 -2.37
N ASP A 600 -10.12 10.46 -3.11
CA ASP A 600 -11.40 10.00 -2.60
C ASP A 600 -11.25 8.74 -1.72
N LYS A 601 -12.39 8.21 -1.26
CA LYS A 601 -12.41 6.96 -0.48
C LYS A 601 -11.90 5.77 -1.28
N LYS A 602 -11.98 5.79 -2.63
CA LYS A 602 -11.53 4.72 -3.52
C LYS A 602 -10.06 4.86 -3.94
N GLY A 603 -9.31 5.79 -3.35
CA GLY A 603 -7.92 6.00 -3.74
C GLY A 603 -7.75 6.64 -5.11
N GLU A 604 -8.82 7.14 -5.72
CA GLU A 604 -8.76 7.87 -6.98
C GLU A 604 -8.43 9.34 -6.68
N LYS A 605 -7.55 9.93 -7.51
CA LYS A 605 -7.11 11.31 -7.35
C LYS A 605 -8.30 12.25 -7.61
N LEU A 606 -8.60 13.13 -6.65
CA LEU A 606 -9.56 14.21 -6.86
C LEU A 606 -8.94 15.21 -7.84
N LYS A 607 -9.72 15.67 -8.82
CA LYS A 607 -9.20 16.39 -9.99
C LYS A 607 -8.61 17.74 -9.61
N ASN A 608 -9.29 18.47 -8.72
CA ASN A 608 -8.92 19.82 -8.35
C ASN A 608 -8.55 19.98 -6.87
N VAL A 609 -8.99 19.05 -6.01
CA VAL A 609 -8.82 19.15 -4.56
C VAL A 609 -7.37 18.98 -4.12
N LYS A 610 -6.85 19.99 -3.43
CA LYS A 610 -5.48 20.04 -2.90
C LYS A 610 -5.37 20.90 -1.65
N LEU A 611 -4.29 20.67 -0.90
CA LEU A 611 -3.86 21.48 0.22
C LEU A 611 -2.54 22.18 -0.11
N LEU A 612 -2.39 23.42 0.34
CA LEU A 612 -1.09 24.08 0.38
C LEU A 612 -0.46 23.83 1.75
N MET A 613 0.69 23.17 1.79
CA MET A 613 1.33 22.73 3.04
C MET A 613 2.82 23.06 3.06
N GLY A 614 3.35 23.41 4.22
CA GLY A 614 4.77 23.60 4.45
C GLY A 614 5.38 22.41 5.17
N PHE A 615 6.56 21.95 4.74
CA PHE A 615 7.31 20.87 5.38
C PHE A 615 8.72 21.32 5.71
N GLU A 616 9.16 21.07 6.94
CA GLU A 616 10.54 21.31 7.38
C GLU A 616 10.98 20.10 8.22
N LEU A 617 12.14 19.53 7.89
CA LEU A 617 12.69 18.38 8.57
C LEU A 617 13.96 18.80 9.33
N LEU A 618 13.80 18.98 10.63
CA LEU A 618 14.80 19.49 11.58
C LEU A 618 15.64 18.38 12.21
#